data_AF-A0A0L8LWS4-F1
#
_entry.id   AF-A0A0L8LWS4-F1
#
_cell.length_a   1.000
_cell.length_b   1.000
_cell.length_c   1.000
_cell.angle_alpha   90.00
_cell.angle_beta   90.00
_cell.angle_gamma   90.00
#
_symmetry.space_group_name_H-M   'P 1'
#
loop_
_entity.id
_entity.type
_entity.pdbx_description
1 polymer ?
#
loop_
_entity_poly.entity_id
_entity_poly.type
_entity_poly.pdbx_seq_one_letter_code
_entity_poly.pdbx_strand_id
1 'polypeptide(L)' 'MRGGLRRSVPRTFRLPHHDGDTFRFETVGENGTGRSGVTFRDVEDGKATRVPVEAFDQEGLDTFTRG' A
#
# COMPACT_ATOMS: atom_id res chain seq x y z
N MET A 1 -32.99 -17.38 5.01
CA MET A 1 -32.43 -16.32 4.15
C MET A 1 -30.91 -16.44 4.19
N ARG A 2 -30.23 -16.75 3.07
CA ARG A 2 -28.75 -16.85 3.02
C ARG A 2 -28.21 -15.52 2.51
N GLY A 3 -27.50 -14.77 3.36
CA GLY A 3 -26.83 -13.53 2.99
C GLY A 3 -25.66 -13.83 2.05
N GLY A 4 -25.74 -13.39 0.79
CA GLY A 4 -24.62 -13.45 -0.13
C GLY A 4 -23.53 -12.49 0.32
N LEU A 5 -22.29 -12.97 0.49
CA LEU A 5 -21.14 -12.09 0.71
C LEU A 5 -21.03 -11.14 -0.48
N ARG A 6 -21.24 -9.84 -0.26
CA ARG A 6 -20.79 -8.84 -1.23
C ARG A 6 -19.28 -8.83 -1.19
N ARG A 7 -18.63 -9.15 -2.31
CA ARG A 7 -17.19 -8.90 -2.47
C ARG A 7 -16.95 -7.40 -2.30
N SER A 8 -15.94 -7.04 -1.51
CA SER A 8 -15.44 -5.68 -1.48
C SER A 8 -14.86 -5.32 -2.85
N VAL A 9 -15.14 -4.09 -3.31
CA VAL A 9 -14.54 -3.56 -4.54
C VAL A 9 -13.12 -3.09 -4.18
N PRO A 10 -12.09 -3.46 -4.96
CA PRO A 10 -10.73 -2.98 -4.73
C PRO A 10 -10.67 -1.45 -4.73
N ARG A 11 -9.84 -0.88 -3.85
CA ARG A 11 -9.60 0.55 -3.81
C ARG A 11 -8.26 0.89 -4.45
N THR A 12 -8.27 1.84 -5.38
CA THR A 12 -7.08 2.32 -6.08
C THR A 12 -6.69 3.70 -5.56
N PHE A 13 -5.38 3.90 -5.39
CA PHE A 13 -4.80 5.17 -4.96
C PHE A 13 -3.83 5.67 -6.04
N ARG A 14 -3.79 6.98 -6.26
CA ARG A 14 -2.70 7.59 -7.00
C ARG A 14 -1.49 7.70 -6.09
N LEU A 15 -0.32 7.40 -6.63
CA LEU A 15 0.97 7.52 -5.94
C LEU A 15 1.81 8.61 -6.61
N PRO A 16 1.67 9.89 -6.24
CA PRO A 16 2.63 10.92 -6.64
C PRO A 16 4.03 10.59 -6.13
N HIS A 17 5.04 10.84 -6.97
CA HIS A 17 6.44 10.75 -6.57
C HIS A 17 6.73 11.74 -5.45
N HIS A 18 7.54 11.32 -4.47
CA HIS A 18 7.98 12.18 -3.38
C HIS A 18 9.49 12.43 -3.44
N ASP A 19 10.28 11.38 -3.29
CA ASP A 19 11.74 11.44 -3.31
C ASP A 19 12.31 10.03 -3.51
N GLY A 20 13.40 9.90 -4.27
CA GLY A 20 14.01 8.60 -4.59
C GLY A 20 12.98 7.55 -5.03
N ASP A 21 12.97 6.41 -4.34
CA ASP A 21 12.03 5.30 -4.55
C ASP A 21 10.75 5.40 -3.69
N THR A 22 10.53 6.53 -3.04
CA THR A 22 9.37 6.79 -2.17
C THR A 22 8.32 7.62 -2.89
N PHE A 23 7.09 7.13 -2.81
CA PHE A 23 5.87 7.77 -3.29
C PHE A 23 4.94 8.01 -2.10
N ARG A 24 3.92 8.85 -2.26
CA ARG A 24 2.98 9.16 -1.17
C ARG A 24 1.53 9.01 -1.60
N PHE A 25 0.64 8.77 -0.65
CA PHE A 25 -0.81 8.80 -0.87
C PHE A 25 -1.53 9.30 0.40
N GLU A 26 -2.78 9.72 0.23
CA GLU A 26 -3.66 10.06 1.35
C GLU A 26 -4.41 8.79 1.77
N THR A 27 -4.29 8.42 3.04
CA THR A 27 -5.07 7.32 3.62
C THR A 27 -6.54 7.71 3.75
N VAL A 28 -7.44 6.71 3.70
CA VAL A 28 -8.90 6.94 3.68
C VAL A 28 -9.65 5.85 4.44
N GLY A 29 -10.89 6.14 4.80
CA GLY A 29 -11.77 5.18 5.47
C GLY A 29 -11.30 4.89 6.90
N GLU A 30 -11.41 3.64 7.31
CA GLU A 30 -11.06 3.20 8.68
C GLU A 30 -9.58 3.43 9.02
N ASN A 31 -8.71 3.55 8.01
CA ASN A 31 -7.28 3.84 8.17
C ASN A 31 -6.91 5.31 7.88
N GLY A 32 -7.89 6.23 7.83
CA GLY A 32 -7.67 7.63 7.48
C GLY A 32 -6.92 8.42 8.55
N THR A 33 -5.59 8.39 8.52
CA THR A 33 -4.68 9.08 9.45
C THR A 33 -3.89 10.22 8.81
N GLY A 34 -4.05 10.43 7.50
CA GLY A 34 -3.33 11.44 6.71
C GLY A 34 -2.39 10.82 5.67
N ARG A 35 -1.35 11.57 5.32
CA ARG A 35 -0.40 11.18 4.27
C ARG A 35 0.50 10.05 4.72
N SER A 36 0.67 9.04 3.86
CA SER A 36 1.53 7.88 4.09
C SER A 36 2.46 7.62 2.91
N GLY A 37 3.67 7.15 3.19
CA GLY A 37 4.68 6.73 2.22
C GLY A 37 4.55 5.28 1.76
N VAL A 38 4.90 5.06 0.50
CA VAL A 38 5.11 3.76 -0.13
C VAL A 38 6.52 3.78 -0.70
N THR A 39 7.39 2.85 -0.26
CA THR A 39 8.76 2.79 -0.78
C THR A 39 8.95 1.51 -1.59
N PHE A 40 9.48 1.62 -2.80
CA PHE A 40 9.79 0.46 -3.64
C PHE A 40 11.24 0.03 -3.42
N ARG A 41 11.49 -1.23 -3.09
CA ARG A 41 12.83 -1.74 -2.75
C ARG A 41 13.09 -3.11 -3.39
N ASP A 42 14.34 -3.54 -3.31
CA ASP A 42 14.82 -4.85 -3.76
C ASP A 42 14.42 -5.11 -5.22
N VAL A 43 15.01 -4.35 -6.14
CA VAL A 43 14.67 -4.40 -7.57
C VAL A 43 15.33 -5.60 -8.23
N GLU A 44 14.51 -6.48 -8.79
CA GLU A 44 14.91 -7.64 -9.60
C GLU A 44 14.22 -7.54 -10.97
N ASP A 45 14.97 -7.72 -12.06
CA ASP A 45 14.46 -7.60 -13.43
C ASP A 45 13.68 -6.30 -13.71
N GLY A 46 14.17 -5.19 -13.14
CA GLY A 46 13.55 -3.87 -13.28
C GLY A 46 12.24 -3.69 -12.50
N LYS A 47 11.91 -4.62 -11.59
CA LYS A 47 10.70 -4.56 -10.75
C LYS A 47 11.06 -4.68 -9.28
N ALA A 48 10.48 -3.80 -8.46
CA ALA A 48 10.58 -3.93 -7.01
C ALA A 48 9.89 -5.22 -6.53
N THR A 49 10.58 -5.95 -5.66
CA THR A 49 10.10 -7.19 -5.03
C THR A 49 9.60 -6.97 -3.60
N ARG A 50 10.00 -5.88 -2.94
CA ARG A 50 9.50 -5.46 -1.63
C ARG A 50 8.93 -4.05 -1.66
N VAL A 51 7.78 -3.87 -1.02
CA VAL A 51 7.07 -2.59 -0.94
C VAL A 51 6.58 -2.34 0.49
N PRO A 52 7.40 -1.71 1.35
CA PRO A 52 6.95 -1.11 2.61
C PRO A 52 5.88 -0.03 2.39
N VAL A 53 4.82 -0.06 3.20
CA VAL A 53 3.72 0.91 3.20
C VAL A 53 3.49 1.38 4.63
N GLU A 54 3.95 2.59 4.94
CA GLU A 54 4.02 3.13 6.31
C GLU A 54 2.69 3.06 7.07
N ALA A 55 1.56 3.19 6.37
CA ALA A 55 0.23 3.13 6.98
C ALA A 55 -0.07 1.80 7.68
N PHE A 56 0.67 0.73 7.36
CA PHE A 56 0.46 -0.62 7.88
C PHE A 56 1.57 -1.09 8.84
N ASP A 57 2.44 -0.19 9.29
CA ASP A 57 3.58 -0.52 10.18
C ASP A 57 3.22 -0.57 11.68
N GLN A 58 1.94 -0.69 12.02
CA GLN A 58 1.52 -0.72 13.44
C GLN A 58 2.08 -1.92 14.19
N GLU A 59 2.27 -3.04 13.48
CA GLU A 59 2.77 -4.31 14.04
C GLU A 59 4.00 -4.83 13.27
N GLY A 60 4.65 -4.01 12.44
CA GLY A 60 5.75 -4.46 11.57
C GLY A 60 5.29 -5.29 10.37
N LEU A 61 4.03 -5.14 9.94
CA LEU A 61 3.40 -5.88 8.84
C LEU A 61 3.25 -5.03 7.57
N ASP A 62 4.09 -4.01 7.43
CA ASP A 62 4.00 -2.98 6.39
C ASP A 62 4.54 -3.41 5.02
N THR A 63 5.29 -4.51 4.98
CA THR A 63 6.07 -4.91 3.80
C THR A 63 5.31 -5.92 2.96
N PHE A 64 4.92 -5.49 1.77
CA PHE A 64 4.32 -6.35 0.75
C PHE A 64 5.40 -6.94 -0.15
N THR A 65 5.26 -8.21 -0.51
CA THR A 65 6.15 -8.90 -1.45
C THR A 65 5.46 -9.19 -2.78
N ARG A 66 6.22 -9.08 -3.86
CA ARG A 66 5.80 -9.53 -5.19
C ARG A 66 6.19 -10.99 -5.38
N GLY A 67 5.23 -11.84 -5.74
CA GLY A 67 5.46 -13.22 -6.18
C GLY A 67 5.22 -13.42 -7.67
#